data_AF-A0A4Y9YHC1-F1
#
_entry.id   AF-A0A4Y9YHC1-F1
#
_cell.length_a   1.000
_cell.length_b   1.000
_cell.length_c   1.000
_cell.angle_alpha   90.00
_cell.angle_beta   90.00
_cell.angle_gamma   90.00
#
_symmetry.space_group_name_H-M   'P 1'
#
loop_
_entity.id
_entity.type
_entity.pdbx_description
1 polymer ?
#
loop_
_entity_poly.entity_id
_entity_poly.type
_entity_poly.pdbx_seq_one_letter_code
_entity_poly.pdbx_strand_id
1 'polypeptide(L)'
;MASPTGRESPQELAAMNDFRTSIWSVFQPLYEDKWDQARWDAAVAHDPAVVDRFMKKARLPTWEALEEQMKKGPPAFLRPGWRSPLLGKRVDLSWLDSDAFECVRPSKDGWRSKKVVVIEFWASWCRPCHVVCDILSRISATKPDAKVITFNHEGIFNKTEIDRSIVQNFIDGRGDMNYPIYIDSHRVAVQGLFEPGQNLSIPLAFIITTKDQVVHWVGNPEEMAAPLEKALRSP
;
A
#
# COMPACT_ATOMS: atom_id res chain seq x y z
N MET A 1 8.07 8.26 11.52
CA MET A 1 8.85 8.94 12.58
C MET A 1 10.17 8.22 12.68
N ALA A 2 11.28 8.90 12.38
CA ALA A 2 12.62 8.32 12.53
C ALA A 2 12.86 7.98 14.01
N SER A 3 13.40 6.78 14.29
CA SER A 3 13.83 6.44 15.65
C SER A 3 14.93 7.41 16.09
N PRO A 4 14.90 7.90 17.35
CA PRO A 4 15.91 8.84 17.84
C PRO A 4 17.28 8.16 17.82
N THR A 5 18.17 8.65 16.97
CA THR A 5 19.59 8.27 17.01
C THR A 5 20.21 9.07 18.14
N GLY A 6 20.28 8.49 19.33
CA GLY A 6 20.60 9.21 20.57
C GLY A 6 21.74 10.22 20.43
N ARG A 7 21.38 11.52 20.39
CA ARG A 7 22.27 12.70 20.54
C ARG A 7 21.52 14.04 20.47
N GLU A 8 20.25 14.08 20.84
CA GLU A 8 19.45 15.30 20.90
C GLU A 8 19.68 16.01 22.25
N SER A 9 20.00 17.30 22.22
CA SER A 9 20.07 18.15 23.41
C SER A 9 18.69 18.33 24.04
N PRO A 10 18.60 18.70 25.34
CA PRO A 10 17.31 18.99 25.98
C PRO A 10 16.47 20.05 25.25
N GLN A 11 17.12 21.03 24.62
CA GLN A 11 16.46 22.07 23.82
C GLN A 11 15.90 21.51 22.51
N GLU A 12 16.62 20.61 21.84
CA GLU A 12 16.14 19.92 20.64
C GLU A 12 14.95 19.00 20.96
N LEU A 13 15.00 18.25 22.08
CA LEU A 13 13.88 17.43 22.53
C LEU A 13 12.64 18.26 22.86
N ALA A 14 12.82 19.41 23.51
CA ALA A 14 11.73 20.35 23.78
C ALA A 14 11.13 20.88 22.48
N ALA A 15 11.95 21.31 21.53
CA ALA A 15 11.51 21.78 20.22
C ALA A 15 10.79 20.68 19.40
N MET A 16 11.27 19.44 19.45
CA MET A 16 10.61 18.30 18.81
C MET A 16 9.24 17.99 19.43
N ASN A 17 9.14 18.04 20.76
CA ASN A 17 7.88 17.79 21.44
C ASN A 17 6.87 18.92 21.21
N ASP A 18 7.33 20.18 21.21
CA ASP A 18 6.50 21.33 20.86
C ASP A 18 6.01 21.22 19.42
N PHE A 19 6.91 20.98 18.45
CA PHE A 19 6.52 20.72 17.05
C PHE A 19 5.46 19.61 16.94
N ARG A 20 5.65 18.49 17.65
CA ARG A 20 4.71 17.37 17.63
C ARG A 20 3.33 17.77 18.18
N THR A 21 3.30 18.51 19.28
CA THR A 21 2.05 18.80 20.02
C THR A 21 1.32 20.03 19.52
N SER A 22 2.05 21.09 19.20
CA SER A 22 1.53 22.40 18.80
C SER A 22 1.27 22.49 17.29
N ILE A 23 2.00 21.73 16.47
CA ILE A 23 1.89 21.76 15.01
C ILE A 23 1.37 20.41 14.49
N TRP A 24 2.17 19.35 14.56
CA TRP A 24 1.85 18.09 13.89
C TRP A 24 0.46 17.54 14.28
N SER A 25 0.20 17.35 15.58
CA SER A 25 -1.07 16.80 16.06
C SER A 25 -2.28 17.72 15.83
N VAL A 26 -2.05 19.03 15.82
CA VAL A 26 -3.12 20.03 15.67
C VAL A 26 -3.60 20.13 14.22
N PHE A 27 -2.68 20.12 13.26
CA PHE A 27 -2.98 20.31 11.85
C PHE A 27 -3.17 19.01 11.07
N GLN A 28 -2.86 17.85 11.67
CA GLN A 28 -3.13 16.55 11.04
C GLN A 28 -4.59 16.37 10.53
N PRO A 29 -5.65 16.83 11.22
CA PRO A 29 -7.02 16.78 10.70
C PRO A 29 -7.42 18.00 9.86
N LEU A 30 -6.57 19.04 9.79
CA LEU A 30 -6.84 20.31 9.11
C LEU A 30 -6.11 20.27 7.76
N TYR A 31 -6.73 19.66 6.76
CA TYR A 31 -6.23 19.64 5.39
C TYR A 31 -7.35 20.02 4.42
N GLU A 32 -6.97 20.41 3.21
CA GLU A 32 -7.88 20.83 2.14
C GLU A 32 -8.86 21.91 2.62
N ASP A 33 -10.15 21.63 2.60
CA ASP A 33 -11.24 22.54 3.00
C ASP A 33 -11.24 22.87 4.49
N LYS A 34 -10.56 22.06 5.31
CA LYS A 34 -10.44 22.26 6.76
C LYS A 34 -9.20 23.08 7.16
N TRP A 35 -8.38 23.50 6.20
CA TRP A 35 -7.19 24.28 6.48
C TRP A 35 -7.54 25.60 7.15
N ASP A 36 -6.83 25.94 8.22
CA ASP A 36 -6.98 27.19 8.95
C ASP A 36 -5.65 27.97 8.90
N GLN A 37 -5.59 28.92 7.97
CA GLN A 37 -4.38 29.71 7.72
C GLN A 37 -3.99 30.55 8.94
N ALA A 38 -4.97 31.20 9.59
CA ALA A 38 -4.70 32.07 10.72
C ALA A 38 -4.15 31.27 11.91
N ARG A 39 -4.67 30.05 12.12
CA ARG A 39 -4.14 29.14 13.13
C ARG A 39 -2.72 28.68 12.80
N TRP A 40 -2.43 28.40 11.53
CA TRP A 40 -1.09 28.01 11.08
C TRP A 40 -0.07 29.13 11.34
N ASP A 41 -0.37 30.34 10.88
CA ASP A 41 0.49 31.51 11.04
C ASP A 41 0.81 31.77 12.52
N ALA A 42 -0.19 31.62 13.41
CA ALA A 42 0.01 31.72 14.85
C ALA A 42 0.88 30.59 15.43
N ALA A 43 0.71 29.37 14.92
CA ALA A 43 1.46 28.19 15.39
C ALA A 43 2.91 28.15 14.92
N VAL A 44 3.28 28.88 13.86
CA VAL A 44 4.68 28.94 13.36
C VAL A 44 5.40 30.23 13.77
N ALA A 45 4.73 31.16 14.44
CA ALA A 45 5.31 32.41 14.96
C ALA A 45 6.21 32.16 16.19
N HIS A 46 7.39 31.57 15.98
CA HIS A 46 8.39 31.24 17.02
C HIS A 46 9.73 31.96 16.76
N ASP A 47 10.64 31.95 17.74
CA ASP A 47 12.03 32.43 17.55
C ASP A 47 12.75 31.55 16.49
N PRO A 48 13.02 32.09 15.29
CA PRO A 48 13.41 31.30 14.14
C PRO A 48 14.76 30.61 14.33
N ALA A 49 15.65 31.14 15.18
CA ALA A 49 17.04 30.69 15.22
C ALA A 49 17.22 29.24 15.75
N VAL A 50 16.41 28.80 16.72
CA VAL A 50 16.54 27.44 17.30
C VAL A 50 15.86 26.41 16.40
N VAL A 51 14.66 26.72 15.91
CA VAL A 51 13.88 25.78 15.09
C VAL A 51 14.49 25.63 13.70
N ASP A 52 14.97 26.71 13.08
CA ASP A 52 15.61 26.63 11.76
C ASP A 52 16.92 25.84 11.80
N ARG A 53 17.71 25.99 12.89
CA ARG A 53 18.93 25.18 13.09
C ARG A 53 18.60 23.70 13.24
N PHE A 54 17.58 23.36 14.02
CA PHE A 54 17.12 21.99 14.18
C PHE A 54 16.59 21.43 12.85
N MET A 55 15.71 22.15 12.16
CA MET A 55 15.16 21.74 10.86
C MET A 55 16.27 21.50 9.83
N LYS A 56 17.27 22.39 9.77
CA LYS A 56 18.44 22.22 8.89
C LYS A 56 19.28 20.99 9.26
N LYS A 57 19.55 20.77 10.55
CA LYS A 57 20.30 19.60 11.05
C LYS A 57 19.57 18.28 10.75
N ALA A 58 18.25 18.27 10.93
CA ALA A 58 17.39 17.12 10.71
C ALA A 58 16.95 16.94 9.24
N ARG A 59 17.37 17.84 8.33
CA ARG A 59 16.97 17.87 6.91
C ARG A 59 15.44 17.87 6.74
N LEU A 60 14.74 18.59 7.62
CA LEU A 60 13.31 18.78 7.53
C LEU A 60 12.97 19.80 6.42
N PRO A 61 11.75 19.72 5.84
CA PRO A 61 11.29 20.73 4.89
C PRO A 61 11.27 22.14 5.50
N THR A 62 11.27 23.16 4.64
CA THR A 62 11.00 24.54 5.07
C THR A 62 9.59 24.65 5.64
N TRP A 63 9.31 25.72 6.39
CA TRP A 63 7.95 25.99 6.88
C TRP A 63 6.92 26.06 5.75
N GLU A 64 7.24 26.73 4.64
CA GLU A 64 6.40 26.79 3.45
C GLU A 64 6.15 25.38 2.85
N ALA A 65 7.19 24.56 2.71
CA ALA A 65 7.02 23.21 2.18
C ALA A 65 6.26 22.29 3.15
N LEU A 66 6.44 22.47 4.46
CA LEU A 66 5.68 21.77 5.48
C LEU A 66 4.21 22.20 5.46
N GLU A 67 3.94 23.49 5.34
CA GLU A 67 2.61 24.05 5.21
C GLU A 67 1.88 23.41 4.02
N GLU A 68 2.47 23.47 2.84
CA GLU A 68 1.91 22.88 1.62
C GLU A 68 1.66 21.38 1.79
N GLN A 69 2.58 20.66 2.45
CA GLN A 69 2.39 19.24 2.74
C GLN A 69 1.23 18.99 3.71
N MET A 70 1.12 19.74 4.81
CA MET A 70 0.07 19.56 5.81
C MET A 70 -1.29 19.97 5.24
N LYS A 71 -1.34 21.07 4.49
CA LYS A 71 -2.53 21.56 3.79
C LYS A 71 -3.03 20.58 2.73
N LYS A 72 -2.13 19.92 2.00
CA LYS A 72 -2.50 18.83 1.08
C LYS A 72 -3.03 17.59 1.81
N GLY A 73 -2.60 17.37 3.05
CA GLY A 73 -2.96 16.24 3.86
C GLY A 73 -2.36 14.91 3.36
N PRO A 74 -2.66 13.79 4.05
CA PRO A 74 -2.20 12.49 3.60
C PRO A 74 -2.86 12.09 2.27
N PRO A 75 -2.25 11.18 1.50
CA PRO A 75 -2.89 10.55 0.34
C PRO A 75 -4.31 10.06 0.65
N ALA A 76 -5.22 10.17 -0.32
CA ALA A 76 -6.64 9.87 -0.12
C ALA A 76 -6.90 8.49 0.52
N PHE A 77 -6.15 7.46 0.13
CA PHE A 77 -6.29 6.11 0.64
C PHE A 77 -5.90 5.92 2.12
N LEU A 78 -5.20 6.89 2.72
CA LEU A 78 -4.89 6.91 4.15
C LEU A 78 -5.89 7.74 4.96
N ARG A 79 -6.90 8.34 4.32
CA ARG A 79 -7.88 9.20 4.99
C ARG A 79 -9.00 8.37 5.61
N PRO A 80 -9.49 8.74 6.81
CA PRO A 80 -10.61 8.05 7.43
C PRO A 80 -11.84 7.97 6.51
N GLY A 81 -12.44 6.80 6.43
CA GLY A 81 -13.65 6.57 5.62
C GLY A 81 -13.40 6.42 4.12
N TRP A 82 -12.17 6.55 3.63
CA TRP A 82 -11.86 6.30 2.23
C TRP A 82 -12.18 4.86 1.83
N ARG A 83 -12.66 4.70 0.59
CA ARG A 83 -12.89 3.40 -0.05
C ARG A 83 -12.37 3.45 -1.48
N SER A 84 -11.85 2.32 -1.95
CA SER A 84 -11.41 2.17 -3.33
C SER A 84 -12.54 2.53 -4.32
N PRO A 85 -12.26 3.26 -5.41
CA PRO A 85 -13.22 3.50 -6.49
C PRO A 85 -13.76 2.20 -7.12
N LEU A 86 -13.00 1.11 -7.03
CA LEU A 86 -13.39 -0.18 -7.57
C LEU A 86 -14.31 -0.97 -6.63
N LEU A 87 -14.44 -0.59 -5.36
CA LEU A 87 -15.24 -1.35 -4.41
C LEU A 87 -16.72 -1.40 -4.84
N GLY A 88 -17.25 -2.62 -4.98
CA GLY A 88 -18.60 -2.89 -5.48
C GLY A 88 -18.76 -2.66 -6.99
N LYS A 89 -17.67 -2.45 -7.74
CA LYS A 89 -17.68 -2.26 -9.19
C LYS A 89 -17.20 -3.51 -9.90
N ARG A 90 -17.75 -3.71 -11.10
CA ARG A 90 -17.23 -4.68 -12.06
C ARG A 90 -15.89 -4.19 -12.60
N VAL A 91 -14.91 -5.08 -12.70
CA VAL A 91 -13.61 -4.84 -13.32
C VAL A 91 -13.40 -5.81 -14.49
N ASP A 92 -12.70 -5.37 -15.52
CA ASP A 92 -12.26 -6.31 -16.56
C ASP A 92 -11.06 -7.11 -16.04
N LEU A 93 -11.16 -8.44 -16.13
CA LEU A 93 -10.11 -9.38 -15.76
C LEU A 93 -9.58 -10.18 -16.96
N SER A 94 -9.94 -9.78 -18.20
CA SER A 94 -9.45 -10.42 -19.42
C SER A 94 -7.93 -10.46 -19.51
N TRP A 95 -7.25 -9.46 -18.94
CA TRP A 95 -5.80 -9.36 -18.87
C TRP A 95 -5.16 -10.52 -18.10
N LEU A 96 -5.86 -11.21 -17.18
CA LEU A 96 -5.36 -12.42 -16.53
C LEU A 96 -5.08 -13.55 -17.52
N ASP A 97 -5.76 -13.56 -18.67
CA ASP A 97 -5.61 -14.60 -19.69
C ASP A 97 -4.48 -14.27 -20.68
N SER A 98 -3.87 -13.09 -20.61
CA SER A 98 -2.72 -12.70 -21.44
C SER A 98 -1.44 -13.49 -21.09
N ASP A 99 -0.47 -13.42 -21.99
CA ASP A 99 0.89 -13.95 -21.87
C ASP A 99 1.92 -12.87 -21.48
N ALA A 100 1.45 -11.68 -21.09
CA ALA A 100 2.29 -10.52 -20.77
C ALA A 100 3.12 -10.66 -19.46
N PHE A 101 2.94 -11.75 -18.73
CA PHE A 101 3.56 -11.97 -17.42
C PHE A 101 4.65 -13.03 -17.48
N GLU A 102 5.78 -12.75 -16.84
CA GLU A 102 6.80 -13.78 -16.64
C GLU A 102 6.37 -14.70 -15.49
N CYS A 103 6.19 -15.98 -15.79
CA CYS A 103 5.78 -16.96 -14.81
C CYS A 103 6.97 -17.39 -13.94
N VAL A 104 6.87 -17.18 -12.62
CA VAL A 104 7.81 -17.76 -11.64
C VAL A 104 7.23 -19.04 -11.04
N ARG A 105 5.95 -19.03 -10.68
CA ARG A 105 5.24 -20.21 -10.16
C ARG A 105 3.83 -20.29 -10.76
N PRO A 106 3.46 -21.37 -11.46
CA PRO A 106 2.11 -21.55 -12.03
C PRO A 106 1.09 -21.93 -10.93
N SER A 107 -0.23 -21.96 -11.18
CA SER A 107 -0.98 -21.63 -12.40
C SER A 107 -2.14 -20.66 -12.09
N LYS A 108 -2.19 -19.56 -12.85
CA LYS A 108 -3.34 -18.64 -12.97
C LYS A 108 -4.57 -19.27 -13.63
N ASP A 109 -4.41 -20.40 -14.34
CA ASP A 109 -5.46 -21.02 -15.13
C ASP A 109 -6.60 -21.57 -14.27
N GLY A 110 -7.78 -21.70 -14.89
CA GLY A 110 -8.99 -22.15 -14.21
C GLY A 110 -9.49 -21.16 -13.14
N TRP A 111 -9.00 -19.91 -13.13
CA TRP A 111 -9.53 -18.89 -12.22
C TRP A 111 -11.03 -18.64 -12.47
N ARG A 112 -11.48 -18.70 -13.72
CA ARG A 112 -12.89 -18.49 -14.11
C ARG A 112 -13.85 -19.54 -13.55
N SER A 113 -13.37 -20.73 -13.20
CA SER A 113 -14.20 -21.80 -12.61
C SER A 113 -14.24 -21.75 -11.08
N LYS A 114 -13.51 -20.83 -10.45
CA LYS A 114 -13.59 -20.59 -9.01
C LYS A 114 -14.73 -19.64 -8.70
N LYS A 115 -15.17 -19.57 -7.44
CA LYS A 115 -16.15 -18.55 -7.01
C LYS A 115 -15.51 -17.18 -6.89
N VAL A 116 -14.28 -17.16 -6.37
CA VAL A 116 -13.52 -15.95 -6.08
C VAL A 116 -12.12 -16.06 -6.67
N VAL A 117 -11.60 -14.96 -7.18
CA VAL A 117 -10.18 -14.75 -7.43
C VAL A 117 -9.65 -13.71 -6.44
N VAL A 118 -8.54 -14.07 -5.78
CA VAL A 118 -7.75 -13.18 -4.92
C VAL A 118 -6.54 -12.75 -5.72
N ILE A 119 -6.45 -11.46 -6.02
CA ILE A 119 -5.33 -10.87 -6.77
C ILE A 119 -4.52 -10.03 -5.81
N GLU A 120 -3.22 -10.32 -5.67
CA GLU A 120 -2.34 -9.62 -4.73
C GLU A 120 -1.13 -9.00 -5.43
N PHE A 121 -0.74 -7.80 -4.99
CA PHE A 121 0.39 -7.03 -5.49
C PHE A 121 1.48 -6.88 -4.42
N TRP A 122 2.71 -7.23 -4.79
CA TRP A 122 3.85 -7.21 -3.86
C TRP A 122 5.18 -6.87 -4.55
N ALA A 123 6.23 -6.70 -3.75
CA ALA A 123 7.61 -6.55 -4.20
C ALA A 123 8.58 -7.22 -3.20
N SER A 124 9.75 -7.66 -3.66
CA SER A 124 10.74 -8.37 -2.85
C SER A 124 11.33 -7.50 -1.74
N TRP A 125 11.47 -6.19 -1.98
CA TRP A 125 11.93 -5.21 -0.99
C TRP A 125 10.85 -4.84 0.04
N CYS A 126 9.58 -5.20 -0.20
CA CYS A 126 8.45 -4.86 0.67
C CYS A 126 8.40 -5.79 1.88
N ARG A 127 9.02 -5.37 3.00
CA ARG A 127 8.98 -6.14 4.26
C ARG A 127 7.55 -6.46 4.74
N PRO A 128 6.56 -5.55 4.70
CA PRO A 128 5.18 -5.89 5.07
C PRO A 128 4.60 -7.02 4.21
N CYS A 129 4.97 -7.10 2.93
CA CYS A 129 4.52 -8.15 2.02
C CYS A 129 5.02 -9.54 2.45
N HIS A 130 6.15 -9.61 3.16
CA HIS A 130 6.72 -10.88 3.62
C HIS A 130 5.89 -11.56 4.70
N VAL A 131 5.13 -10.77 5.48
CA VAL A 131 4.30 -11.26 6.59
C VAL A 131 3.05 -11.97 6.09
N VAL A 132 2.57 -11.62 4.90
CA VAL A 132 1.32 -12.16 4.33
C VAL A 132 1.51 -13.41 3.47
N CYS A 133 2.74 -13.79 3.15
CA CYS A 133 3.03 -14.95 2.31
C CYS A 133 2.36 -16.23 2.82
N ASP A 134 2.49 -16.52 4.12
CA ASP A 134 1.90 -17.70 4.75
C ASP A 134 0.35 -17.65 4.75
N ILE A 135 -0.25 -16.46 4.85
CA ILE A 135 -1.71 -16.27 4.72
C ILE A 135 -2.17 -16.69 3.31
N LEU A 136 -1.48 -16.20 2.26
CA LEU A 136 -1.80 -16.51 0.88
C LEU A 136 -1.59 -18.01 0.56
N SER A 137 -0.51 -18.60 1.07
CA SER A 137 -0.24 -20.05 0.96
C SER A 137 -1.34 -20.88 1.58
N ARG A 138 -1.79 -20.55 2.81
CA ARG A 138 -2.90 -21.26 3.44
C ARG A 138 -4.20 -21.13 2.65
N ILE A 139 -4.51 -19.96 2.10
CA ILE A 139 -5.72 -19.78 1.30
C ILE A 139 -5.64 -20.64 0.03
N SER A 140 -4.52 -20.58 -0.69
CA SER A 140 -4.26 -21.41 -1.87
C SER A 140 -4.43 -22.90 -1.59
N ALA A 141 -3.99 -23.38 -0.41
CA ALA A 141 -4.08 -24.77 -0.02
C ALA A 141 -5.46 -25.21 0.49
N THR A 142 -6.21 -24.33 1.17
CA THR A 142 -7.40 -24.71 1.96
C THR A 142 -8.72 -24.19 1.41
N LYS A 143 -8.71 -23.29 0.42
CA LYS A 143 -9.90 -22.66 -0.16
C LYS A 143 -10.04 -23.04 -1.63
N PRO A 144 -10.55 -24.25 -1.96
CA PRO A 144 -10.63 -24.72 -3.34
C PRO A 144 -11.54 -23.88 -4.25
N ASP A 145 -12.49 -23.14 -3.65
CA ASP A 145 -13.38 -22.19 -4.33
C ASP A 145 -12.76 -20.81 -4.55
N ALA A 146 -11.53 -20.58 -4.05
CA ALA A 146 -10.75 -19.38 -4.31
C ALA A 146 -9.55 -19.70 -5.21
N LYS A 147 -9.22 -18.79 -6.13
CA LYS A 147 -7.94 -18.80 -6.84
C LYS A 147 -7.09 -17.63 -6.34
N VAL A 148 -5.92 -17.92 -5.77
CA VAL A 148 -4.92 -16.89 -5.47
C VAL A 148 -4.04 -16.69 -6.71
N ILE A 149 -3.79 -15.45 -7.11
CA ILE A 149 -2.86 -15.06 -8.17
C ILE A 149 -2.10 -13.83 -7.67
N THR A 150 -0.77 -13.89 -7.67
CA THR A 150 0.05 -12.78 -7.15
C THR A 150 0.93 -12.20 -8.25
N PHE A 151 1.08 -10.88 -8.21
CA PHE A 151 1.85 -10.09 -9.16
C PHE A 151 2.96 -9.34 -8.42
N ASN A 152 4.19 -9.74 -8.69
CA ASN A 152 5.37 -9.00 -8.30
C ASN A 152 5.56 -7.81 -9.25
N HIS A 153 5.85 -6.64 -8.70
CA HIS A 153 6.42 -5.54 -9.47
C HIS A 153 7.41 -4.73 -8.62
N GLU A 154 8.73 -4.94 -8.81
CA GLU A 154 9.77 -4.24 -8.04
C GLU A 154 9.70 -2.71 -8.17
N GLY A 155 9.39 -2.20 -9.36
CA GLY A 155 9.18 -0.77 -9.60
C GLY A 155 7.75 -0.25 -9.40
N ILE A 156 6.91 -0.86 -8.55
CA ILE A 156 5.47 -0.52 -8.50
C ILE A 156 5.21 0.97 -8.23
N PHE A 157 6.04 1.62 -7.39
CA PHE A 157 5.89 3.04 -7.01
C PHE A 157 6.84 4.03 -7.70
N ASN A 158 7.93 3.55 -8.29
CA ASN A 158 8.99 4.40 -8.84
C ASN A 158 9.39 4.05 -10.28
N LYS A 159 8.71 3.07 -10.89
CA LYS A 159 8.97 2.59 -12.25
C LYS A 159 10.40 2.09 -12.48
N THR A 160 11.09 1.65 -11.42
CA THR A 160 12.37 0.94 -11.57
C THR A 160 12.16 -0.36 -12.35
N GLU A 161 13.11 -0.69 -13.22
CA GLU A 161 13.13 -1.95 -13.97
C GLU A 161 13.17 -3.16 -13.04
N ILE A 162 12.64 -4.28 -13.51
CA ILE A 162 12.59 -5.52 -12.73
C ILE A 162 13.74 -6.43 -13.17
N ASP A 163 14.57 -6.82 -12.22
CA ASP A 163 15.52 -7.91 -12.41
C ASP A 163 14.88 -9.23 -11.94
N ARG A 164 14.50 -10.08 -12.91
CA ARG A 164 13.91 -11.39 -12.64
C ARG A 164 14.77 -12.25 -11.72
N SER A 165 16.11 -12.16 -11.81
CA SER A 165 17.01 -12.99 -11.00
C SER A 165 16.93 -12.63 -9.51
N ILE A 166 16.75 -11.34 -9.18
CA ILE A 166 16.55 -10.88 -7.80
C ILE A 166 15.24 -11.45 -7.24
N VAL A 167 14.16 -11.37 -8.03
CA VAL A 167 12.84 -11.89 -7.63
C VAL A 167 12.87 -13.41 -7.45
N GLN A 168 13.50 -14.12 -8.39
CA GLN A 168 13.64 -15.58 -8.32
C GLN A 168 14.45 -16.02 -7.09
N ASN A 169 15.61 -15.41 -6.86
CA ASN A 169 16.46 -15.71 -5.70
C ASN A 169 15.73 -15.45 -4.37
N PHE A 170 14.95 -14.38 -4.30
CA PHE A 170 14.12 -14.09 -3.15
C PHE A 170 13.08 -15.19 -2.90
N ILE A 171 12.42 -15.68 -3.95
CA ILE A 171 11.39 -16.73 -3.85
C ILE A 171 12.02 -18.09 -3.50
N ASP A 172 13.16 -18.44 -4.11
CA ASP A 172 13.86 -19.70 -3.88
C ASP A 172 14.39 -19.80 -2.43
N GLY A 173 14.72 -18.66 -1.82
CA GLY A 173 15.09 -18.57 -0.41
C GLY A 173 13.92 -18.74 0.57
N ARG A 174 12.68 -18.96 0.09
CA ARG A 174 11.47 -18.95 0.93
C ARG A 174 10.66 -20.25 0.84
N GLY A 175 10.20 -20.71 2.00
CA GLY A 175 9.31 -21.88 2.11
C GLY A 175 7.81 -21.56 2.20
N ASP A 176 7.45 -20.27 2.28
CA ASP A 176 6.11 -19.78 2.62
C ASP A 176 5.35 -19.15 1.44
N MET A 177 5.87 -19.28 0.22
CA MET A 177 5.28 -18.73 -1.02
C MET A 177 4.75 -19.84 -1.94
N ASN A 178 3.77 -20.61 -1.46
CA ASN A 178 3.19 -21.77 -2.14
C ASN A 178 1.87 -21.43 -2.87
N TYR A 179 1.95 -20.47 -3.79
CA TYR A 179 0.82 -19.98 -4.60
C TYR A 179 1.32 -19.46 -5.96
N PRO A 180 0.45 -19.20 -6.95
CA PRO A 180 0.88 -18.68 -8.24
C PRO A 180 1.56 -17.30 -8.13
N ILE A 181 2.73 -17.17 -8.76
CA ILE A 181 3.56 -15.95 -8.74
C ILE A 181 3.95 -15.59 -10.17
N TYR A 182 3.65 -14.35 -10.53
CA TYR A 182 3.92 -13.75 -11.82
C TYR A 182 4.67 -12.43 -11.63
N ILE A 183 5.61 -12.13 -12.53
CA ILE A 183 6.25 -10.81 -12.60
C ILE A 183 5.51 -9.98 -13.66
N ASP A 184 5.06 -8.80 -13.26
CA ASP A 184 4.33 -7.85 -14.11
C ASP A 184 5.25 -6.76 -14.66
N SER A 185 6.29 -7.16 -15.42
CA SER A 185 7.27 -6.24 -16.01
C SER A 185 6.65 -5.25 -17.01
N HIS A 186 5.52 -5.61 -17.62
CA HIS A 186 4.75 -4.77 -18.54
C HIS A 186 3.67 -3.91 -17.87
N ARG A 187 3.54 -3.97 -16.53
CA ARG A 187 2.52 -3.22 -15.76
C ARG A 187 1.07 -3.52 -16.14
N VAL A 188 0.79 -4.68 -16.75
CA VAL A 188 -0.55 -5.03 -17.20
C VAL A 188 -1.50 -5.19 -16.02
N ALA A 189 -1.09 -5.93 -14.98
CA ALA A 189 -1.90 -6.09 -13.77
C ALA A 189 -1.94 -4.78 -12.96
N VAL A 190 -0.81 -4.05 -12.91
CA VAL A 190 -0.73 -2.76 -12.22
C VAL A 190 -1.70 -1.74 -12.84
N GLN A 191 -1.73 -1.60 -14.15
CA GLN A 191 -2.65 -0.69 -14.85
C GLN A 191 -4.08 -1.21 -14.85
N GLY A 192 -4.28 -2.53 -14.93
CA GLY A 192 -5.60 -3.15 -14.99
C GLY A 192 -6.37 -3.13 -13.67
N LEU A 193 -5.68 -3.09 -12.53
CA LEU A 193 -6.33 -3.22 -11.22
C LEU A 193 -5.72 -2.37 -10.10
N PHE A 194 -4.39 -2.35 -9.95
CA PHE A 194 -3.73 -1.63 -8.85
C PHE A 194 -3.95 -0.11 -8.92
N GLU A 195 -3.60 0.52 -10.05
CA GLU A 195 -3.71 1.97 -10.24
C GLU A 195 -5.18 2.45 -10.22
N PRO A 196 -6.15 1.81 -10.91
CA PRO A 196 -7.56 2.18 -10.81
C PRO A 196 -8.15 1.93 -9.41
N GLY A 197 -7.57 0.98 -8.66
CA GLY A 197 -7.94 0.70 -7.27
C GLY A 197 -7.64 1.85 -6.32
N GLN A 198 -6.72 2.75 -6.68
CA GLN A 198 -6.29 3.95 -5.93
C GLN A 198 -5.86 3.69 -4.47
N ASN A 199 -5.68 2.42 -4.08
CA ASN A 199 -5.04 2.04 -2.83
C ASN A 199 -3.55 1.82 -3.12
N LEU A 200 -2.77 2.90 -3.18
CA LEU A 200 -1.38 2.87 -3.64
C LEU A 200 -0.42 2.41 -2.52
N SER A 201 -0.69 1.25 -1.95
CA SER A 201 0.13 0.60 -0.92
C SER A 201 0.34 -0.88 -1.26
N ILE A 202 1.37 -1.52 -0.70
CA ILE A 202 1.56 -2.98 -0.78
C ILE A 202 1.96 -3.53 0.61
N PRO A 203 1.58 -4.78 0.97
CA PRO A 203 0.82 -5.73 0.16
C PRO A 203 -0.63 -5.28 -0.04
N LEU A 204 -1.16 -5.50 -1.24
CA LEU A 204 -2.53 -5.14 -1.58
C LEU A 204 -3.21 -6.30 -2.29
N ALA A 205 -4.28 -6.79 -1.67
CA ALA A 205 -5.13 -7.81 -2.24
C ALA A 205 -6.51 -7.28 -2.61
N PHE A 206 -7.05 -7.85 -3.69
CA PHE A 206 -8.42 -7.68 -4.15
C PHE A 206 -9.14 -9.01 -4.05
N ILE A 207 -10.35 -9.01 -3.48
CA ILE A 207 -11.27 -10.15 -3.53
C ILE A 207 -12.31 -9.86 -4.60
N ILE A 208 -12.36 -10.67 -5.65
CA ILE A 208 -13.23 -10.46 -6.81
C ILE A 208 -14.04 -11.73 -7.05
N THR A 209 -15.37 -11.63 -7.16
CA THR A 209 -16.20 -12.75 -7.59
C THR A 209 -16.07 -12.95 -9.09
N THR A 210 -15.86 -14.19 -9.51
CA THR A 210 -15.53 -14.51 -10.92
C THR A 210 -16.74 -14.40 -11.85
N LYS A 211 -17.94 -14.71 -11.33
CA LYS A 211 -19.20 -14.75 -12.09
C LYS A 211 -19.62 -13.39 -12.65
N ASP A 212 -19.37 -12.32 -11.90
CA ASP A 212 -19.80 -10.95 -12.18
C ASP A 212 -18.63 -9.97 -12.24
N GLN A 213 -17.42 -10.45 -11.90
CA GLN A 213 -16.18 -9.68 -11.84
C GLN A 213 -16.27 -8.46 -10.92
N VAL A 214 -17.05 -8.57 -9.83
CA VAL A 214 -17.22 -7.48 -8.86
C VAL A 214 -16.17 -7.54 -7.77
N VAL A 215 -15.54 -6.40 -7.47
CA VAL A 215 -14.61 -6.26 -6.34
C VAL A 215 -15.40 -6.15 -5.04
N HIS A 216 -15.26 -7.12 -4.15
CA HIS A 216 -15.94 -7.15 -2.84
C HIS A 216 -15.10 -6.57 -1.71
N TRP A 217 -13.77 -6.58 -1.87
CA TRP A 217 -12.85 -6.09 -0.87
C TRP A 217 -11.48 -5.75 -1.47
N VAL A 218 -10.83 -4.75 -0.87
CA VAL A 218 -9.50 -4.24 -1.24
C VAL A 218 -8.76 -3.90 0.05
N GLY A 219 -7.56 -4.48 0.29
CA GLY A 219 -6.81 -4.19 1.52
C GLY A 219 -5.58 -5.08 1.74
N ASN A 220 -4.99 -4.99 2.94
CA ASN A 220 -3.87 -5.84 3.36
C ASN A 220 -4.38 -7.27 3.65
N PRO A 221 -3.75 -8.33 3.08
CA PRO A 221 -4.12 -9.72 3.33
C PRO A 221 -4.26 -10.14 4.81
N GLU A 222 -3.61 -9.47 5.76
CA GLU A 222 -3.80 -9.70 7.21
C GLU A 222 -5.27 -9.54 7.65
N GLU A 223 -6.03 -8.68 6.97
CA GLU A 223 -7.43 -8.39 7.28
C GLU A 223 -8.42 -9.15 6.37
N MET A 224 -7.91 -10.02 5.51
CA MET A 224 -8.69 -10.61 4.41
C MET A 224 -9.61 -11.76 4.83
N ALA A 225 -9.38 -12.38 5.99
CA ALA A 225 -10.07 -13.61 6.40
C ALA A 225 -11.62 -13.47 6.38
N ALA A 226 -12.18 -12.50 7.10
CA ALA A 226 -13.63 -12.31 7.14
C ALA A 226 -14.24 -11.84 5.80
N PRO A 227 -13.63 -10.88 5.07
CA PRO A 227 -14.06 -10.53 3.72
C PRO A 227 -14.06 -11.70 2.73
N LEU A 228 -13.03 -12.56 2.76
CA LEU A 228 -12.94 -13.72 1.89
C LEU A 228 -14.07 -14.72 2.17
N GLU A 229 -14.31 -15.03 3.45
CA GLU A 229 -15.43 -15.90 3.85
C GLU A 229 -16.77 -15.36 3.39
N LYS A 230 -16.99 -14.04 3.51
CA LYS A 230 -18.21 -13.39 3.04
C LYS A 230 -18.37 -13.53 1.53
N ALA A 231 -17.31 -13.32 0.76
CA ALA A 231 -17.35 -13.47 -0.70
C ALA A 231 -17.60 -14.92 -1.13
N LEU A 232 -17.00 -15.91 -0.44
CA LEU A 232 -17.17 -17.34 -0.74
C LEU A 232 -18.58 -17.87 -0.42
N ARG A 233 -19.29 -17.24 0.52
CA ARG A 233 -20.70 -17.56 0.85
C ARG A 233 -21.71 -16.86 -0.02
N SER A 234 -21.29 -15.84 -0.78
CA SER A 234 -22.19 -15.15 -1.69
C SER A 234 -22.61 -16.14 -2.79
N PRO A 235 -23.91 -16.28 -3.07
CA PRO A 235 -24.41 -17.19 -4.10
C PRO A 235 -23.88 -16.79 -5.47
#